data_AF-A0ABD2WA46-F1
#
_entry.id   AF-A0ABD2WA46-F1
#
_cell.length_a   1.000
_cell.length_b   1.000
_cell.length_c   1.000
_cell.angle_alpha   90.00
_cell.angle_beta   90.00
_cell.angle_gamma   90.00
#
_symmetry.space_group_name_H-M   'P 1'
#
loop_
_entity.id
_entity.type
_entity.pdbx_description
1 polymer ?
#
loop_
_entity_poly.entity_id
_entity_poly.type
_entity_poly.pdbx_seq_one_letter_code
_entity_poly.pdbx_strand_id
1 'polypeptide(L)'
;MRQTFCRHKSDHLVKSTLVVAPDGYILDIQGPYFLDGRNNDATTLRHELENDENLNNWFRPGDIVVVDRGYRDVIDTLEGLGLVCEIPSTPASGQRQLTTEDANETRLITKTRWIVEARNGNLKSIFKLLNQIQQIHILPNIGDFFRIGGAIINRWVALSVQQVIDFPKLTIEFLKHLTAGVLQIELAPSYIQDTLQRNNEQKFQVEMLYDVDQIPDLGFLRARIWS
;
A
#
# COMPACT_ATOMS: atom_id res chain seq x y z
N MET A 1 23.21 -18.93 -2.05
CA MET A 1 22.37 -19.42 -0.92
C MET A 1 22.66 -18.71 0.40
N ARG A 2 23.92 -18.54 0.83
CA ARG A 2 24.24 -17.75 2.06
C ARG A 2 23.75 -16.28 2.02
N GLN A 3 23.69 -15.67 0.83
CA GLN A 3 23.29 -14.27 0.66
C GLN A 3 21.80 -14.01 0.92
N THR A 4 20.92 -15.00 0.78
CA THR A 4 19.50 -14.82 1.09
C THR A 4 19.20 -15.01 2.58
N PHE A 5 20.16 -15.50 3.39
CA PHE A 5 19.90 -15.82 4.79
C PHE A 5 19.86 -14.55 5.66
N CYS A 6 18.66 -14.20 6.12
CA CYS A 6 18.43 -13.10 7.05
C CYS A 6 18.73 -13.57 8.48
N ARG A 7 19.81 -13.09 9.09
CA ARG A 7 20.18 -13.44 10.47
C ARG A 7 19.13 -13.07 11.52
N HIS A 8 18.40 -11.98 11.30
CA HIS A 8 17.39 -11.50 12.26
C HIS A 8 16.13 -12.38 12.26
N LYS A 9 15.79 -12.98 11.12
CA LYS A 9 14.62 -13.85 10.96
C LYS A 9 14.98 -15.34 10.93
N SER A 10 16.28 -15.66 10.94
CA SER A 10 16.83 -17.01 10.83
C SER A 10 16.30 -17.80 9.64
N ASP A 11 16.07 -17.14 8.50
CA ASP A 11 15.46 -17.73 7.31
C ASP A 11 15.99 -17.11 6.01
N HIS A 12 15.79 -17.80 4.88
CA HIS A 12 16.12 -17.31 3.55
C HIS A 12 15.03 -16.40 2.99
N LEU A 13 15.37 -15.12 2.84
CA LEU A 13 14.43 -14.07 2.46
C LEU A 13 14.99 -13.21 1.34
N VAL A 14 14.08 -12.72 0.53
CA VAL A 14 14.29 -11.77 -0.55
C VAL A 14 13.33 -10.62 -0.32
N LYS A 15 13.80 -9.39 -0.51
CA LYS A 15 13.00 -8.19 -0.26
C LYS A 15 12.71 -7.46 -1.56
N SER A 16 11.47 -7.03 -1.71
CA SER A 16 11.07 -6.03 -2.70
C SER A 16 10.52 -4.82 -1.97
N THR A 17 10.81 -3.62 -2.49
CA THR A 17 10.34 -2.35 -1.92
C THR A 17 9.33 -1.73 -2.88
N LEU A 18 8.18 -1.29 -2.36
CA LEU A 18 7.16 -0.63 -3.15
C LEU A 18 7.27 0.88 -2.96
N VAL A 19 7.17 1.63 -4.06
CA VAL A 19 6.92 3.07 -4.07
C VAL A 19 5.46 3.26 -4.46
N VAL A 20 4.68 3.91 -3.59
CA VAL A 20 3.21 3.98 -3.73
C VAL A 20 2.75 5.42 -3.55
N ALA A 21 1.91 5.89 -4.47
CA ALA A 21 1.25 7.18 -4.39
C ALA A 21 0.17 7.20 -3.27
N PRO A 22 -0.27 8.39 -2.82
CA PRO A 22 -1.24 8.50 -1.72
C PRO A 22 -2.60 7.83 -1.99
N ASP A 23 -2.99 7.71 -3.26
CA ASP A 23 -4.22 7.04 -3.70
C ASP A 23 -4.08 5.50 -3.79
N GLY A 24 -2.87 4.98 -3.59
CA GLY A 24 -2.56 3.56 -3.66
C GLY A 24 -2.04 3.08 -5.01
N TYR A 25 -1.83 3.97 -6.00
CA TYR A 25 -1.17 3.60 -7.24
C TYR A 25 0.29 3.21 -6.97
N ILE A 26 0.72 2.04 -7.44
CA ILE A 26 2.10 1.57 -7.27
C ILE A 26 2.95 2.20 -8.37
N LEU A 27 3.79 3.17 -8.01
CA LEU A 27 4.65 3.90 -8.96
C LEU A 27 5.82 3.04 -9.43
N ASP A 28 6.42 2.31 -8.48
CA ASP A 28 7.55 1.44 -8.77
C ASP A 28 7.64 0.27 -7.78
N ILE A 29 8.25 -0.84 -8.22
CA ILE A 29 8.62 -1.97 -7.38
C ILE A 29 10.09 -2.30 -7.59
N GLN A 30 10.86 -1.98 -6.56
CA GLN A 30 12.30 -2.13 -6.49
C GLN A 30 12.70 -3.52 -5.99
N GLY A 31 13.86 -4.00 -6.45
CA GLY A 31 14.43 -5.29 -6.12
C GLY A 31 14.22 -6.36 -7.19
N PRO A 32 14.40 -7.65 -6.85
CA PRO A 32 14.60 -8.21 -5.51
C PRO A 32 16.00 -7.95 -4.93
N TYR A 33 16.06 -7.62 -3.64
CA TYR A 33 17.31 -7.49 -2.88
C TYR A 33 17.54 -8.66 -1.94
N PHE A 34 18.81 -9.07 -1.82
CA PHE A 34 19.24 -10.08 -0.87
C PHE A 34 19.50 -9.47 0.51
N LEU A 35 19.08 -10.16 1.57
CA LEU A 35 19.26 -9.72 2.96
C LEU A 35 20.58 -10.22 3.56
N ASP A 36 21.71 -9.88 2.92
CA ASP A 36 23.05 -10.36 3.31
C ASP A 36 23.76 -9.48 4.36
N GLY A 37 23.02 -8.59 5.03
CA GLY A 37 23.54 -7.67 6.05
C GLY A 37 24.38 -6.52 5.49
N ARG A 38 24.69 -6.52 4.18
CA ARG A 38 25.32 -5.40 3.47
C ARG A 38 24.29 -4.53 2.76
N ASN A 39 23.20 -5.13 2.29
CA ASN A 39 22.04 -4.41 1.75
C ASN A 39 21.11 -4.01 2.89
N ASN A 40 21.37 -2.83 3.49
CA ASN A 40 20.36 -2.17 4.31
C ASN A 40 19.37 -1.41 3.40
N ASP A 41 18.21 -1.07 3.94
CA ASP A 41 17.12 -0.46 3.18
C ASP A 41 17.52 0.90 2.57
N ALA A 42 18.24 1.73 3.33
CA ALA A 42 18.68 3.05 2.89
C ALA A 42 19.69 3.00 1.74
N THR A 43 20.70 2.13 1.83
CA THR A 43 21.73 1.94 0.80
C THR A 43 21.11 1.42 -0.49
N THR A 44 20.12 0.54 -0.36
CA THR A 44 19.38 0.00 -1.50
C THR A 44 18.61 1.09 -2.21
N LEU A 45 17.82 1.90 -1.47
CA LEU A 45 17.08 3.01 -2.06
C LEU A 45 17.99 4.07 -2.67
N ARG A 46 19.13 4.38 -2.03
CA ARG A 46 20.13 5.30 -2.58
C ARG A 46 20.62 4.83 -3.94
N HIS A 47 20.98 3.55 -4.07
CA HIS A 47 21.42 2.99 -5.34
C HIS A 47 20.35 3.12 -6.43
N GLU A 48 19.08 2.88 -6.12
CA GLU A 48 18.01 3.05 -7.10
C GLU A 48 17.80 4.52 -7.49
N LEU A 49 17.82 5.44 -6.54
CA LEU A 49 17.70 6.88 -6.85
C LEU A 49 18.86 7.39 -7.72
N GLU A 50 20.06 6.83 -7.57
CA GLU A 50 21.23 7.22 -8.37
C GLU A 50 21.24 6.58 -9.77
N ASN A 51 20.63 5.41 -9.95
CA ASN A 51 20.76 4.60 -11.17
C ASN A 51 19.45 4.41 -11.96
N ASP A 52 18.29 4.67 -11.38
CA ASP A 52 16.98 4.52 -12.03
C ASP A 52 16.40 5.89 -12.42
N GLU A 53 16.58 6.25 -13.70
CA GLU A 53 16.00 7.46 -14.26
C GLU A 53 14.47 7.46 -14.22
N ASN A 54 13.81 6.29 -14.28
CA ASN A 54 12.34 6.22 -14.25
C ASN A 54 11.80 6.60 -12.87
N LEU A 55 12.47 6.16 -11.80
CA LEU A 55 12.10 6.52 -10.44
C LEU A 55 12.18 8.04 -10.24
N ASN A 56 13.25 8.66 -10.73
CA ASN A 56 13.46 10.10 -10.62
C ASN A 56 12.42 10.91 -11.42
N ASN A 57 11.87 10.36 -12.49
CA ASN A 57 10.84 11.02 -13.31
C ASN A 57 9.48 11.17 -12.59
N TRP A 58 9.24 10.42 -11.52
CA TRP A 58 7.98 10.53 -10.76
C TRP A 58 7.95 11.71 -9.81
N PHE A 59 9.10 12.21 -9.38
CA PHE A 59 9.20 13.20 -8.31
C PHE A 59 9.43 14.61 -8.84
N ARG A 60 8.86 15.59 -8.13
CA ARG A 60 9.08 17.02 -8.36
C ARG A 60 9.62 17.69 -7.09
N PRO A 61 10.43 18.75 -7.22
CA PRO A 61 10.83 19.53 -6.07
C PRO A 61 9.62 20.02 -5.26
N GLY A 62 9.64 19.79 -3.95
CA GLY A 62 8.56 20.09 -3.01
C GLY A 62 7.61 18.93 -2.74
N ASP A 63 7.71 17.81 -3.46
CA ASP A 63 6.93 16.61 -3.16
C ASP A 63 7.32 16.02 -1.80
N ILE A 64 6.33 15.47 -1.09
CA ILE A 64 6.53 14.85 0.22
C ILE A 64 6.73 13.35 0.04
N VAL A 65 7.84 12.84 0.58
CA VAL A 65 8.13 11.40 0.62
C VAL A 65 8.09 10.92 2.06
N VAL A 66 7.21 9.95 2.33
CA VAL A 66 7.10 9.31 3.64
C VAL A 66 7.91 8.02 3.62
N VAL A 67 8.91 7.91 4.50
CA VAL A 67 9.79 6.74 4.60
C VAL A 67 9.72 6.08 5.98
N ASP A 68 10.02 4.78 6.03
CA ASP A 68 10.17 4.08 7.32
C ASP A 68 11.51 4.44 7.98
N ARG A 69 11.63 4.16 9.27
CA ARG A 69 12.82 4.52 10.08
C ARG A 69 14.12 3.96 9.54
N GLY A 70 14.08 2.81 8.87
CA GLY A 70 15.24 2.16 8.26
C GLY A 70 15.87 2.95 7.11
N TYR A 71 15.21 4.00 6.61
CA TYR A 71 15.68 4.86 5.52
C TYR A 71 16.31 6.16 6.01
N ARG A 72 16.58 6.30 7.31
CA ARG A 72 17.19 7.52 7.87
C ARG A 72 18.45 7.96 7.11
N ASP A 73 19.29 7.01 6.74
CA ASP A 73 20.59 7.33 6.14
C ASP A 73 20.47 7.86 4.69
N VAL A 74 19.30 7.79 4.03
CA VAL A 74 19.10 8.27 2.65
C VAL A 74 18.31 9.58 2.57
N ILE A 75 17.94 10.17 3.71
CA ILE A 75 17.21 11.44 3.79
C ILE A 75 17.96 12.55 3.06
N ASP A 76 19.25 12.74 3.34
CA ASP A 76 20.06 13.78 2.69
C ASP A 76 20.06 13.66 1.16
N THR A 77 20.01 12.42 0.64
CA THR A 77 19.94 12.16 -0.80
C THR A 77 18.59 12.59 -1.37
N LEU A 78 17.49 12.25 -0.69
CA LEU A 78 16.14 12.64 -1.10
C LEU A 78 15.92 14.16 -1.01
N GLU A 79 16.41 14.80 0.06
CA GLU A 79 16.37 16.26 0.22
C GLU A 79 17.23 16.96 -0.84
N GLY A 80 18.36 16.38 -1.23
CA GLY A 80 19.19 16.85 -2.33
C GLY A 80 18.48 16.85 -3.69
N LEU A 81 17.46 16.01 -3.87
CA LEU A 81 16.56 16.01 -5.04
C LEU A 81 15.44 17.06 -4.92
N GLY A 82 15.40 17.82 -3.83
CA GLY A 82 14.39 18.83 -3.54
C GLY A 82 13.12 18.28 -2.89
N LEU A 83 13.14 17.07 -2.34
CA LEU A 83 11.98 16.42 -1.73
C LEU A 83 11.89 16.73 -0.23
N VAL A 84 10.67 16.79 0.30
CA VAL A 84 10.41 16.93 1.73
C VAL A 84 10.27 15.53 2.34
N CYS A 85 11.18 15.17 3.24
CA CYS A 85 11.23 13.82 3.81
C CYS A 85 10.57 13.73 5.17
N GLU A 86 9.56 12.87 5.29
CA GLU A 86 8.83 12.62 6.52
C GLU A 86 9.15 11.23 7.08
N ILE A 87 9.64 11.17 8.31
CA ILE A 87 10.08 9.94 8.99
C ILE A 87 9.53 9.89 10.42
N PRO A 88 9.13 8.71 10.94
CA PRO A 88 8.69 8.59 12.33
C PRO A 88 9.76 9.06 13.33
N SER A 89 9.39 9.98 14.22
CA SER A 89 10.28 10.58 15.22
C SER A 89 10.83 9.52 16.19
N THR A 90 12.05 9.76 16.68
CA THR A 90 12.67 8.95 17.73
C THR A 90 12.82 9.75 19.02
N PRO A 91 12.61 9.13 20.20
CA PRO A 91 12.90 9.79 21.47
C PRO A 91 14.32 10.34 21.49
N ALA A 92 14.50 11.55 22.02
CA ALA A 92 15.81 12.11 22.22
C ALA A 92 16.67 11.22 23.13
N SER A 93 17.99 11.30 22.99
CA SER A 93 18.93 10.52 23.81
C SER A 93 18.63 10.70 25.30
N GLY A 94 18.43 9.60 26.02
CA GLY A 94 18.08 9.60 27.44
C GLY A 94 16.57 9.66 27.75
N GLN A 95 15.71 9.86 26.76
CA GLN A 95 14.25 9.79 26.93
C GLN A 95 13.69 8.45 26.46
N ARG A 96 12.71 7.91 27.21
CA ARG A 96 12.02 6.66 26.87
C ARG A 96 10.74 6.86 26.04
N GLN A 97 10.23 8.10 25.97
CA GLN A 97 8.96 8.42 25.33
C GLN A 97 9.11 9.69 24.47
N LEU A 98 8.31 9.77 23.41
CA LEU A 98 8.14 10.98 22.60
C LEU A 98 7.28 11.99 23.35
N THR A 99 7.41 13.27 22.98
CA THR A 99 6.44 14.28 23.41
C THR A 99 5.06 13.96 22.82
N THR A 100 3.99 14.53 23.38
CA THR A 100 2.63 14.34 22.84
C THR A 100 2.53 14.82 21.39
N GLU A 101 3.21 15.91 21.05
CA GLU A 101 3.22 16.50 19.71
C GLU A 101 3.97 15.59 18.72
N ASP A 102 5.22 15.21 19.02
CA ASP A 102 6.00 14.29 18.18
C ASP A 102 5.31 12.92 18.03
N ALA A 103 4.61 12.45 19.07
CA ALA A 103 3.88 11.19 19.04
C ALA A 103 2.65 11.27 18.11
N ASN A 104 2.00 12.42 18.03
CA ASN A 104 0.87 12.64 17.13
C ASN A 104 1.32 12.71 15.68
N GLU A 105 2.40 13.44 15.41
CA GLU A 105 3.03 13.51 14.09
C GLU A 105 3.54 12.14 13.64
N THR A 106 4.25 11.42 14.51
CA THR A 106 4.68 10.04 14.25
C THR A 106 3.51 9.12 13.94
N ARG A 107 2.36 9.27 14.62
CA ARG A 107 1.14 8.52 14.30
C ARG A 107 0.59 8.88 12.93
N LEU A 108 0.62 10.15 12.53
CA LEU A 108 0.20 10.59 11.21
C LEU A 108 1.06 9.95 10.13
N ILE A 109 2.38 10.07 10.23
CA ILE A 109 3.35 9.48 9.30
C ILE A 109 3.14 7.96 9.19
N THR A 110 3.00 7.28 10.34
CA THR A 110 2.77 5.83 10.39
C THR A 110 1.44 5.44 9.75
N LYS A 111 0.37 6.23 9.94
CA LYS A 111 -0.93 6.00 9.30
C LYS A 111 -0.87 6.21 7.80
N THR A 112 -0.17 7.24 7.32
CA THR A 112 0.00 7.49 5.88
C THR A 112 0.74 6.33 5.22
N ARG A 113 1.79 5.81 5.87
CA ARG A 113 2.56 4.65 5.40
C ARG A 113 1.72 3.37 5.27
N TRP A 114 0.56 3.27 5.92
CA TRP A 114 -0.33 2.11 5.84
C TRP A 114 -0.68 1.73 4.40
N ILE A 115 -0.77 2.69 3.47
CA ILE A 115 -1.09 2.42 2.07
C ILE A 115 -0.07 1.48 1.41
N VAL A 116 1.21 1.60 1.76
CA VAL A 116 2.29 0.73 1.27
C VAL A 116 2.12 -0.68 1.81
N GLU A 117 1.79 -0.82 3.10
CA GLU A 117 1.51 -2.13 3.72
C GLU A 117 0.28 -2.79 3.09
N ALA A 118 -0.77 -2.01 2.83
CA ALA A 118 -1.99 -2.48 2.20
C ALA A 118 -1.72 -3.01 0.78
N ARG A 119 -0.95 -2.27 -0.04
CA ARG A 119 -0.59 -2.72 -1.40
C ARG A 119 0.31 -3.95 -1.39
N ASN A 120 1.29 -4.01 -0.48
CA ASN A 120 2.10 -5.21 -0.29
C ASN A 120 1.25 -6.42 0.14
N GLY A 121 0.29 -6.21 1.05
CA GLY A 121 -0.69 -7.22 1.43
C GLY A 121 -1.55 -7.69 0.26
N ASN A 122 -1.99 -6.77 -0.61
CA ASN A 122 -2.73 -7.10 -1.82
C ASN A 122 -1.92 -7.98 -2.78
N LEU A 123 -0.65 -7.66 -3.03
CA LEU A 123 0.24 -8.50 -3.84
C LEU A 123 0.29 -9.94 -3.31
N LYS A 124 0.50 -10.10 -2.00
CA LYS A 124 0.59 -11.42 -1.36
C LYS A 124 -0.74 -12.18 -1.31
N SER A 125 -1.85 -11.47 -1.13
CA SER A 125 -3.18 -12.07 -1.04
C SER A 125 -3.70 -12.53 -2.40
N ILE A 126 -3.51 -11.70 -3.45
CA ILE A 126 -3.95 -12.01 -4.81
C ILE A 126 -3.02 -13.04 -5.45
N PHE A 127 -1.72 -12.77 -5.42
CA PHE A 127 -0.70 -13.61 -6.04
C PHE A 127 -0.07 -14.50 -4.98
N LYS A 128 -0.77 -15.59 -4.64
CA LYS A 128 -0.35 -16.55 -3.61
C LYS A 128 1.10 -17.03 -3.77
N LEU A 129 1.61 -17.08 -5.01
CA LEU A 129 3.01 -17.34 -5.33
C LEU A 129 3.97 -16.43 -4.52
N LEU A 130 3.66 -15.14 -4.42
CA LEU A 130 4.51 -14.14 -3.74
C LEU A 130 4.45 -14.24 -2.21
N ASN A 131 3.52 -15.03 -1.65
CA ASN A 131 3.39 -15.25 -0.21
C ASN A 131 3.95 -16.61 0.25
N GLN A 132 4.37 -17.47 -0.68
CA GLN A 132 4.86 -18.82 -0.38
C GLN A 132 6.38 -18.90 -0.50
N ILE A 133 6.97 -19.86 0.21
CA ILE A 133 8.37 -20.22 0.05
C ILE A 133 8.56 -20.75 -1.38
N GLN A 134 9.41 -20.06 -2.15
CA GLN A 134 9.67 -20.39 -3.53
C GLN A 134 10.91 -21.26 -3.70
N GLN A 135 10.92 -22.07 -4.76
CA GLN A 135 12.11 -22.80 -5.17
C GLN A 135 13.14 -21.82 -5.75
N ILE A 136 14.42 -22.13 -5.57
CA ILE A 136 15.52 -21.22 -5.95
C ILE A 136 15.55 -20.86 -7.44
N HIS A 137 15.01 -21.72 -8.32
CA HIS A 137 14.97 -21.48 -9.76
C HIS A 137 14.01 -20.34 -10.15
N ILE A 138 13.07 -19.97 -9.28
CA ILE A 138 12.15 -18.84 -9.49
C ILE A 138 12.84 -17.49 -9.18
N LEU A 139 13.91 -17.51 -8.38
CA LEU A 139 14.59 -16.32 -7.88
C LEU A 139 14.99 -15.32 -8.98
N PRO A 140 15.49 -15.73 -10.17
CA PRO A 140 15.82 -14.77 -11.22
C PRO A 140 14.63 -13.94 -11.71
N ASN A 141 13.42 -14.50 -11.66
CA ASN A 141 12.22 -13.88 -12.23
C ASN A 141 11.29 -13.27 -11.16
N ILE A 142 11.61 -13.42 -9.87
CA ILE A 142 10.71 -13.01 -8.78
C ILE A 142 10.44 -11.49 -8.82
N GLY A 143 11.42 -10.69 -9.23
CA GLY A 143 11.26 -9.24 -9.42
C GLY A 143 10.19 -8.91 -10.45
N ASP A 144 10.27 -9.57 -11.60
CA ASP A 144 9.30 -9.38 -12.68
C ASP A 144 7.91 -9.83 -12.26
N PHE A 145 7.79 -10.89 -11.45
CA PHE A 145 6.51 -11.30 -10.90
C PHE A 145 5.89 -10.25 -9.97
N PHE A 146 6.71 -9.60 -9.14
CA PHE A 146 6.25 -8.47 -8.33
C PHE A 146 5.82 -7.29 -9.22
N ARG A 147 6.61 -6.90 -10.23
CA ARG A 147 6.28 -5.81 -11.17
C ARG A 147 5.00 -6.07 -11.96
N ILE A 148 4.87 -7.26 -12.54
CA ILE A 148 3.67 -7.69 -13.26
C ILE A 148 2.46 -7.69 -12.32
N GLY A 149 2.61 -8.24 -11.11
CA GLY A 149 1.55 -8.22 -10.11
C GLY A 149 1.12 -6.80 -9.72
N GLY A 150 2.08 -5.89 -9.56
CA GLY A 150 1.83 -4.47 -9.29
C GLY A 150 1.08 -3.79 -10.42
N ALA A 151 1.53 -3.96 -11.66
CA ALA A 151 0.85 -3.43 -12.85
C ALA A 151 -0.58 -3.96 -12.98
N ILE A 152 -0.80 -5.24 -12.71
CA ILE A 152 -2.15 -5.82 -12.69
C ILE A 152 -2.99 -5.16 -11.59
N ILE A 153 -2.46 -4.97 -10.38
CA ILE A 153 -3.18 -4.30 -9.28
C ILE A 153 -3.55 -2.87 -9.66
N ASN A 154 -2.62 -2.10 -10.23
CA ASN A 154 -2.84 -0.71 -10.64
C ASN A 154 -3.98 -0.56 -11.66
N ARG A 155 -4.23 -1.59 -12.47
CA ARG A 155 -5.34 -1.57 -13.43
C ARG A 155 -6.71 -1.59 -12.76
N TRP A 156 -6.78 -1.90 -11.46
CA TRP A 156 -8.00 -1.91 -10.67
C TRP A 156 -7.92 -0.83 -9.59
N VAL A 157 -8.64 0.27 -9.81
CA VAL A 157 -8.66 1.40 -8.87
C VAL A 157 -9.90 1.29 -7.98
N ALA A 158 -9.74 1.62 -6.71
CA ALA A 158 -10.86 1.69 -5.76
C ALA A 158 -11.86 2.74 -6.22
N LEU A 159 -13.14 2.37 -6.28
CA LEU A 159 -14.19 3.31 -6.64
C LEU A 159 -14.45 4.28 -5.48
N SER A 160 -14.31 5.56 -5.76
CA SER A 160 -14.84 6.63 -4.91
C SER A 160 -16.23 7.07 -5.38
N VAL A 161 -17.01 7.65 -4.48
CA VAL A 161 -18.37 8.16 -4.75
C VAL A 161 -18.37 9.19 -5.89
N GLN A 162 -17.24 9.87 -6.11
CA GLN A 162 -17.07 10.88 -7.15
C GLN A 162 -16.87 10.27 -8.54
N GLN A 163 -16.41 9.01 -8.64
CA GLN A 163 -16.09 8.35 -9.92
C GLN A 163 -17.26 7.54 -10.48
N VAL A 164 -18.28 7.25 -9.67
CA VAL A 164 -19.47 6.53 -10.12
C VAL A 164 -20.60 7.54 -10.33
N ILE A 165 -20.53 8.27 -11.44
CA ILE A 165 -21.48 9.34 -11.81
C ILE A 165 -22.93 8.80 -11.87
N ASP A 166 -23.08 7.54 -12.26
CA ASP A 166 -24.37 6.85 -12.40
C ASP A 166 -24.71 5.93 -11.21
N PHE A 167 -23.96 6.00 -10.10
CA PHE A 167 -24.37 5.23 -8.92
C PHE A 167 -25.70 5.78 -8.43
N PRO A 168 -26.76 4.95 -8.34
CA PRO A 168 -28.06 5.44 -7.94
C PRO A 168 -27.92 6.08 -6.56
N LYS A 169 -28.39 7.32 -6.42
CA LYS A 169 -28.57 7.91 -5.09
C LYS A 169 -29.57 7.03 -4.36
N LEU A 170 -29.07 6.21 -3.45
CA LEU A 170 -29.87 5.30 -2.62
C LEU A 170 -30.65 6.11 -1.59
N THR A 171 -31.62 6.90 -2.05
CA THR A 171 -32.55 7.60 -1.16
C THR A 171 -33.37 6.55 -0.41
N ILE A 172 -33.83 6.91 0.79
CA ILE A 172 -34.70 6.05 1.59
C ILE A 172 -35.93 5.61 0.78
N GLU A 173 -36.45 6.49 -0.08
CA GLU A 173 -37.58 6.21 -0.97
C GLU A 173 -37.22 5.19 -2.07
N PHE A 174 -36.05 5.32 -2.70
CA PHE A 174 -35.57 4.36 -3.69
C PHE A 174 -35.33 2.97 -3.07
N LEU A 175 -34.72 2.92 -1.88
CA LEU A 175 -34.52 1.68 -1.14
C LEU A 175 -35.87 1.02 -0.79
N LYS A 176 -36.87 1.81 -0.37
CA LYS A 176 -38.24 1.32 -0.09
C LYS A 176 -38.94 0.73 -1.32
N HIS A 177 -38.61 1.20 -2.51
CA HIS A 177 -39.10 0.61 -3.77
C HIS A 177 -38.28 -0.63 -4.19
N LEU A 178 -36.96 -0.63 -3.97
CA LEU A 178 -36.07 -1.72 -4.34
C LEU A 178 -36.24 -2.96 -3.43
N THR A 179 -36.36 -2.74 -2.13
CA THR A 179 -36.69 -3.79 -1.16
C THR A 179 -38.21 -3.78 -1.00
N ALA A 180 -38.89 -4.85 -1.40
CA ALA A 180 -40.34 -5.00 -1.27
C ALA A 180 -40.81 -5.17 0.20
N GLY A 181 -40.27 -4.38 1.13
CA GLY A 181 -40.55 -4.48 2.56
C GLY A 181 -39.92 -3.33 3.35
N VAL A 182 -40.76 -2.37 3.76
CA VAL A 182 -40.42 -1.26 4.67
C VAL A 182 -39.75 -1.76 5.96
N LEU A 183 -40.13 -2.96 6.42
CA LEU A 183 -39.58 -3.62 7.61
C LEU A 183 -38.08 -3.92 7.52
N GLN A 184 -37.53 -4.25 6.34
CA GLN A 184 -36.10 -4.54 6.21
C GLN A 184 -35.22 -3.27 6.32
N ILE A 185 -35.77 -2.10 5.99
CA ILE A 185 -35.06 -0.82 6.06
C ILE A 185 -35.04 -0.28 7.49
N GLU A 186 -36.13 -0.44 8.25
CA GLU A 186 -36.16 -0.03 9.66
C GLU A 186 -35.20 -0.84 10.53
N LEU A 187 -34.96 -2.10 10.16
CA LEU A 187 -33.96 -2.96 10.79
C LEU A 187 -32.53 -2.72 10.26
N ALA A 188 -32.35 -2.04 9.12
CA ALA A 188 -31.04 -1.84 8.52
C ALA A 188 -30.06 -1.07 9.44
N PRO A 189 -30.45 0.01 10.15
CA PRO A 189 -29.58 0.67 11.12
C PRO A 189 -29.15 -0.28 12.24
N SER A 190 -30.04 -1.14 12.75
CA SER A 190 -29.70 -2.08 13.82
C SER A 190 -28.82 -3.22 13.31
N TYR A 191 -29.00 -3.70 12.07
CA TYR A 191 -28.09 -4.66 11.43
C TYR A 191 -26.72 -4.06 11.12
N ILE A 192 -26.66 -2.80 10.69
CA ILE A 192 -25.39 -2.09 10.46
C ILE A 192 -24.69 -1.87 11.80
N GLN A 193 -25.40 -1.46 12.86
CA GLN A 193 -24.85 -1.37 14.21
C GLN A 193 -24.39 -2.72 14.75
N ASP A 194 -25.19 -3.79 14.61
CA ASP A 194 -24.80 -5.13 15.04
C ASP A 194 -23.59 -5.64 14.25
N THR A 195 -23.51 -5.35 12.94
CA THR A 195 -22.37 -5.76 12.09
C THR A 195 -21.12 -4.96 12.43
N LEU A 196 -21.23 -3.65 12.64
CA LEU A 196 -20.13 -2.78 13.05
C LEU A 196 -19.67 -3.05 14.49
N GLN A 197 -20.57 -3.49 15.38
CA GLN A 197 -20.24 -3.85 16.76
C GLN A 197 -19.71 -5.28 16.90
N ARG A 198 -20.16 -6.23 16.05
CA ARG A 198 -19.72 -7.64 16.10
C ARG A 198 -18.50 -7.93 15.23
N ASN A 199 -18.33 -7.27 14.09
CA ASN A 199 -17.28 -7.55 13.11
C ASN A 199 -16.48 -6.27 12.79
N ASN A 200 -15.55 -5.93 13.67
CA ASN A 200 -14.62 -4.82 13.47
C ASN A 200 -13.49 -5.14 12.45
N GLU A 201 -13.65 -6.18 11.63
CA GLU A 201 -12.57 -6.70 10.76
C GLU A 201 -12.96 -6.78 9.28
N GLN A 202 -14.25 -6.65 8.93
CA GLN A 202 -14.67 -6.81 7.54
C GLN A 202 -14.61 -5.51 6.73
N LYS A 203 -13.57 -5.36 5.91
CA LYS A 203 -13.46 -4.27 4.93
C LYS A 203 -14.07 -4.71 3.60
N PHE A 204 -15.06 -3.94 3.12
CA PHE A 204 -15.65 -4.09 1.80
C PHE A 204 -14.97 -3.11 0.84
N GLN A 205 -14.33 -3.61 -0.21
CA GLN A 205 -13.67 -2.81 -1.23
C GLN A 205 -14.30 -3.10 -2.60
N VAL A 206 -14.72 -2.05 -3.31
CA VAL A 206 -15.18 -2.16 -4.70
C VAL A 206 -14.18 -1.44 -5.60
N GLU A 207 -13.77 -2.09 -6.67
CA GLU A 207 -12.80 -1.60 -7.64
C GLU A 207 -13.36 -1.76 -9.05
N MET A 208 -12.98 -0.86 -9.95
CA MET A 208 -13.32 -0.95 -11.37
C MET A 208 -12.05 -1.11 -12.20
N LEU A 209 -12.17 -1.79 -13.35
CA LEU A 209 -11.08 -1.87 -14.30
C LEU A 209 -10.89 -0.53 -15.01
N TYR A 210 -9.65 -0.08 -15.18
CA TYR A 210 -9.31 1.10 -15.94
C TYR A 210 -8.63 0.72 -17.26
N ASP A 211 -8.88 1.53 -18.30
CA ASP A 211 -8.20 1.41 -19.59
C ASP A 211 -6.79 2.00 -19.57
N VAL A 212 -6.12 2.02 -20.74
CA VAL A 212 -4.74 2.52 -20.87
C VAL A 212 -4.60 4.01 -20.57
N ASP A 213 -5.69 4.77 -20.65
CA ASP A 213 -5.75 6.22 -20.43
C ASP A 213 -6.23 6.57 -19.01
N GLN A 214 -6.33 5.57 -18.12
CA GLN A 214 -6.87 5.71 -16.77
C GLN A 214 -8.31 6.24 -16.75
N ILE A 215 -9.12 5.82 -17.72
CA ILE A 215 -10.56 6.03 -17.71
C ILE A 215 -11.23 4.74 -17.23
N PRO A 216 -12.25 4.81 -16.35
CA PRO A 216 -12.97 3.62 -15.91
C PRO A 216 -13.62 2.91 -17.11
N ASP A 217 -13.26 1.64 -17.33
CA ASP A 217 -13.81 0.81 -18.38
C ASP A 217 -15.16 0.23 -17.91
N LEU A 218 -16.24 0.64 -18.58
CA LEU A 218 -17.61 0.27 -18.23
C LEU A 218 -17.82 -1.23 -18.46
N GLY A 219 -17.99 -2.00 -17.38
CA GLY A 219 -18.44 -3.39 -17.45
C GLY A 219 -17.76 -4.37 -16.50
N PHE A 220 -16.65 -4.01 -15.88
CA PHE A 220 -15.92 -4.88 -14.94
C PHE A 220 -15.79 -4.26 -13.55
N LEU A 221 -16.58 -4.79 -12.61
CA LEU A 221 -16.52 -4.46 -11.19
C LEU A 221 -15.95 -5.64 -10.40
N ARG A 222 -15.02 -5.36 -9.49
CA ARG A 222 -14.49 -6.32 -8.52
C ARG A 222 -14.91 -5.89 -7.12
N ALA A 223 -15.67 -6.73 -6.42
CA ALA A 223 -15.95 -6.56 -5.00
C ALA A 223 -15.11 -7.54 -4.18
N ARG A 224 -14.48 -7.06 -3.11
CA ARG A 224 -13.70 -7.87 -2.17
C ARG A 224 -14.15 -7.63 -0.74
N ILE A 225 -14.34 -8.72 -0.02
CA ILE A 225 -14.65 -8.75 1.40
C ILE A 225 -13.42 -9.32 2.09
N TRP A 226 -12.84 -8.54 2.98
CA TRP A 226 -11.79 -9.03 3.88
C TRP A 226 -12.43 -9.41 5.22
N SER A 227 -11.80 -10.31 5.95
CA SER A 227 -12.10 -10.68 7.32
C SER A 227 -10.79 -10.68 8.09
#